data_AF-A0A8T0E5J7-F1
#
_entry.id   AF-A0A8T0E5J7-F1
#
_cell.length_a   1.000
_cell.length_b   1.000
_cell.length_c   1.000
_cell.angle_alpha   90.00
_cell.angle_beta   90.00
_cell.angle_gamma   90.00
#
_symmetry.space_group_name_H-M   'P 1'
#
loop_
_entity.id
_entity.type
_entity.pdbx_description
1 polymer ?
#
loop_
_entity_poly.entity_id
_entity_poly.type
_entity_poly.pdbx_seq_one_letter_code
_entity_poly.pdbx_strand_id
1 'polypeptide(L)' 'MFRRKPTRIELKVEDLQEYEVMKKGIEQKNSGDQKIEATPVDADELEGAKLRISMINERLGYKPQPRVSN' A
#
# COMPACT_ATOMS: atom_id res chain seq x y z
N MET A 1 27.57 9.54 33.58
CA MET A 1 27.76 10.06 32.21
C MET A 1 26.45 10.67 31.73
N PHE A 2 26.46 11.94 31.33
CA PHE A 2 25.26 12.56 30.74
C PHE A 2 25.03 12.03 29.33
N ARG A 3 23.78 11.67 29.02
CA ARG A 3 23.36 11.21 27.70
C ARG A 3 22.66 12.33 26.95
N ARG A 4 22.97 12.48 25.67
CA ARG A 4 22.25 13.38 24.75
C ARG A 4 20.92 12.77 24.32
N LYS A 5 20.01 13.62 23.84
CA LYS A 5 18.76 13.19 23.22
C LYS A 5 19.04 12.55 21.85
N PRO A 6 18.24 11.56 21.43
CA PRO A 6 18.36 10.96 20.10
C PRO A 6 18.00 11.98 19.01
N THR A 7 18.60 11.81 17.84
CA THR A 7 18.33 12.67 16.68
C THR A 7 16.96 12.31 16.10
N ARG A 8 16.16 13.33 15.78
CA ARG A 8 14.91 13.21 15.03
C ARG A 8 15.19 13.56 13.56
N ILE A 9 14.72 12.71 12.65
CA ILE A 9 14.81 12.95 11.21
C ILE A 9 13.60 13.79 10.80
N GLU A 10 13.83 14.90 10.11
CA GLU A 10 12.79 15.78 9.58
C GLU A 10 12.78 15.69 8.06
N LEU A 11 11.61 15.84 7.46
CA LEU A 11 11.45 15.82 6.01
C LEU A 11 11.88 17.16 5.41
N LYS A 12 12.63 17.09 4.31
CA LYS A 12 13.17 18.24 3.59
C LYS A 12 12.54 18.35 2.21
N VAL A 13 12.73 19.51 1.58
CA VAL A 13 12.34 19.75 0.18
C VAL A 13 13.09 18.82 -0.78
N GLU A 14 14.31 18.40 -0.42
CA GLU A 14 15.12 17.43 -1.17
C GLU A 14 14.40 16.07 -1.33
N ASP A 15 13.61 15.67 -0.33
CA ASP A 15 12.88 14.38 -0.34
C ASP A 15 11.77 14.36 -1.40
N LEU A 16 11.32 15.52 -1.89
CA LEU A 16 10.35 15.60 -3.00
C LEU A 16 10.94 15.07 -4.32
N GLN A 17 12.26 15.16 -4.50
CA GLN A 17 12.91 14.63 -5.71
C GLN A 17 12.82 13.10 -5.77
N GLU A 18 12.90 12.43 -4.62
CA GLU A 18 12.71 10.97 -4.52
C GLU A 18 11.29 10.58 -4.95
N TYR A 19 10.29 11.38 -4.55
CA TYR A 19 8.91 11.18 -4.97
C TYR A 19 8.74 11.31 -6.49
N GLU A 20 9.35 12.31 -7.13
CA GLU A 20 9.26 12.50 -8.58
C GLU A 20 9.89 11.34 -9.36
N VAL A 21 11.02 10.80 -8.89
CA VAL A 21 11.65 9.63 -9.50
C VAL A 21 10.74 8.40 -9.40
N MET A 22 10.14 8.16 -8.23
CA MET A 22 9.20 7.05 -8.05
C MET A 22 7.95 7.21 -8.91
N LYS A 23 7.37 8.42 -8.94
CA LYS A 23 6.21 8.75 -9.77
C LYS A 23 6.49 8.48 -11.24
N LYS A 24 7.63 8.96 -11.76
CA LYS A 24 8.06 8.71 -13.14
C LYS A 24 8.23 7.22 -13.42
N GLY A 25 8.78 6.46 -12.47
CA GLY A 25 8.90 5.01 -12.59
C GLY A 25 7.55 4.28 -12.65
N ILE A 26 6.54 4.76 -11.93
CA ILE A 26 5.16 4.22 -11.98
C ILE A 26 4.48 4.61 -13.30
N GLU A 27 4.57 5.88 -13.71
CA GLU A 27 3.98 6.35 -14.96
C GLU A 27 4.58 5.62 -16.18
N GLN A 28 5.90 5.37 -16.18
CA GLN A 28 6.54 4.58 -17.23
C GLN A 28 6.05 3.13 -17.28
N LYS A 29 5.85 2.50 -16.11
CA LYS A 29 5.28 1.14 -16.04
C LYS A 29 3.83 1.10 -16.52
N ASN A 30 3.02 2.10 -16.16
CA ASN A 30 1.62 2.21 -16.58
C ASN A 30 1.46 2.64 -18.06
N SER A 31 2.48 3.24 -18.67
CA SER A 31 2.47 3.58 -20.11
C SER A 31 2.79 2.39 -21.03
N GLY A 32 3.34 1.30 -20.49
CA GLY A 32 3.70 0.10 -21.24
C GLY A 32 2.55 -0.91 -21.34
N ASP A 33 1.77 -1.06 -20.28
CA ASP A 33 0.57 -1.89 -20.23
C ASP A 33 -0.46 -1.20 -19.35
N GLN A 34 -1.63 -0.91 -19.93
CA GLN A 34 -2.83 -0.40 -19.25
C GLN A 34 -2.80 1.07 -18.81
N LYS A 35 -3.48 1.88 -19.63
CA LYS A 35 -4.26 3.03 -19.21
C LYS A 35 -5.22 2.58 -18.10
N ILE A 36 -4.77 2.61 -16.84
CA ILE A 36 -5.66 2.51 -15.67
C ILE A 36 -6.35 3.87 -15.58
N GLU A 37 -7.39 4.01 -16.40
CA GLU A 37 -8.50 4.87 -16.06
C GLU A 37 -8.90 4.53 -14.62
N ALA A 38 -9.30 5.55 -13.84
CA ALA A 38 -10.06 5.33 -12.64
C ALA A 38 -11.43 4.71 -13.05
N THR A 39 -11.43 3.42 -13.36
CA THR A 39 -12.62 2.60 -13.59
C THR A 39 -13.04 1.94 -12.28
N PRO A 40 -14.35 1.72 -12.09
CA PRO A 40 -14.84 1.07 -10.88
C PRO A 40 -14.24 -0.33 -10.82
N VAL A 41 -13.77 -0.74 -9.64
CA VAL A 41 -13.19 -2.06 -9.34
C VAL A 41 -13.86 -3.15 -10.17
N ASP A 42 -13.14 -3.67 -11.17
CA ASP A 42 -13.59 -4.79 -11.99
C ASP A 42 -13.82 -5.99 -11.07
N ALA A 43 -14.98 -6.64 -11.20
CA ALA A 43 -15.42 -7.72 -10.30
C ALA A 43 -14.44 -8.90 -10.24
N ASP A 44 -13.60 -9.06 -11.26
CA ASP A 44 -12.55 -10.07 -11.39
C ASP A 44 -11.33 -9.78 -10.48
N GLU A 45 -10.94 -8.50 -10.35
CA GLU A 45 -9.86 -8.10 -9.43
C GLU A 45 -10.30 -8.20 -7.97
N LEU A 46 -11.59 -7.99 -7.69
CA LEU A 46 -12.19 -8.19 -6.37
C LEU A 46 -12.14 -9.67 -5.94
N GLU A 47 -12.33 -10.60 -6.87
CA GLU A 47 -12.23 -12.04 -6.58
C GLU A 47 -10.79 -12.44 -6.28
N GLY A 48 -9.83 -11.94 -7.07
CA GLY A 48 -8.40 -12.08 -6.79
C GLY A 48 -7.97 -11.45 -5.44
N ALA A 49 -8.57 -10.33 -5.05
CA ALA A 49 -8.35 -9.73 -3.74
C ALA A 49 -8.91 -10.59 -2.60
N LYS A 50 -10.11 -11.17 -2.75
CA LYS A 50 -10.69 -12.10 -1.75
C LYS A 50 -9.84 -13.34 -1.56
N LEU A 51 -9.28 -13.91 -2.64
CA LEU A 51 -8.37 -15.06 -2.57
C LEU A 51 -7.08 -14.71 -1.82
N ARG A 52 -6.48 -13.55 -2.12
CA ARG A 52 -5.29 -13.06 -1.40
C ARG A 52 -5.58 -12.83 0.09
N ILE A 53 -6.69 -12.19 0.41
CA ILE A 53 -7.11 -11.92 1.80
C ILE A 53 -7.37 -13.22 2.55
N SER A 54 -8.01 -14.21 1.92
CA SER A 54 -8.24 -15.53 2.51
C SER A 54 -6.93 -16.24 2.87
N MET A 55 -5.96 -16.25 1.93
CA MET A 55 -4.64 -16.83 2.15
C MET A 55 -3.87 -16.13 3.28
N ILE A 56 -4.00 -14.80 3.39
CA ILE A 56 -3.39 -14.03 4.49
C ILE A 56 -4.05 -14.39 5.82
N ASN A 57 -5.38 -14.47 5.86
CA ASN A 57 -6.12 -14.81 7.08
C ASN A 57 -5.77 -16.22 7.58
N GLU A 58 -5.63 -17.19 6.68
CA GLU A 58 -5.18 -18.55 7.02
C GLU A 58 -3.77 -18.55 7.61
N ARG A 59 -2.81 -17.85 6.98
CA ARG A 59 -1.43 -17.72 7.47
C ARG A 59 -1.34 -17.06 8.83
N LEU A 60 -2.21 -16.09 9.10
CA LEU A 60 -2.26 -15.37 10.37
C LEU A 60 -3.11 -16.09 11.43
N GLY A 61 -3.76 -17.21 11.10
CA GLY A 61 -4.74 -17.86 11.97
C GLY A 61 -5.93 -16.95 12.32
N TYR A 62 -6.16 -15.90 11.53
CA TYR A 62 -7.17 -14.89 11.77
C TYR A 62 -8.55 -15.42 11.37
N LYS A 63 -9.41 -15.63 12.37
CA LYS A 63 -10.82 -15.98 12.18
C LYS A 63 -11.65 -14.72 12.41
N PRO A 64 -12.13 -14.03 11.35
CA PRO A 64 -13.02 -12.90 11.53
C PRO A 64 -14.31 -13.41 12.15
N GLN A 65 -14.46 -13.24 13.46
CA GLN A 65 -15.74 -13.44 14.12
C GLN A 65 -16.60 -12.23 13.76
N PRO A 66 -17.82 -12.42 13.23
CA PRO A 66 -18.73 -11.31 13.07
C PRO A 66 -18.96 -10.71 14.44
N ARG A 67 -18.59 -9.44 14.63
CA ARG A 67 -19.00 -8.69 15.81
C ARG A 67 -20.52 -8.51 15.68
N VAL A 68 -21.28 -9.32 16.42
CA VAL A 68 -22.71 -9.05 16.60
C VAL A 68 -22.82 -7.72 17.34
N SER A 69 -23.37 -6.70 16.68
CA SER A 69 -23.77 -5.47 17.34
C SER A 69 -25.03 -5.77 18.15
N ASN A 70 -24.93 -5.73 19.48
CA ASN A 70 -26.08 -5.57 20.37
C ASN A 70 -26.31 -4.07 20.60
#